data_AF-A0A1W0A2I3-F1
#
_entry.id   AF-A0A1W0A2I3-F1
#
_cell.length_a   1.000
_cell.length_b   1.000
_cell.length_c   1.000
_cell.angle_alpha   90.00
_cell.angle_beta   90.00
_cell.angle_gamma   90.00
#
_symmetry.space_group_name_H-M   'P 1'
#
loop_
_entity.id
_entity.type
_entity.pdbx_description
1 polymer ?
#
loop_
_entity_poly.entity_id
_entity_poly.type
_entity_poly.pdbx_seq_one_letter_code
_entity_poly.pdbx_strand_id
1 'polypeptide(L)'
;MMAHLPPMQSLLQSTSRRSNSIEALLSPMEDDDDSSCSESCNNGVLTSPEADTPPTSPFSNAHGRSSKAIMARLKTGQDVCVVINNGTVDWWTSYMNYGFDSNSIFRTIVPTRPTTTSWTQQELNYVQAIQRCIKDNHVRVPYGRCTAAFIAERLHTTRERVHRYLKLVPYPSSKNCSSDEALQELKELKVLFLSTLQSEVVGVMQAVRLDQSWIVAIKY
;
A
#
# COMPACT_ATOMS: atom_id res chain seq x y z
N MET A 1 -22.84 -36.13 -67.73
CA MET A 1 -22.87 -34.66 -67.66
C MET A 1 -23.06 -34.26 -66.21
N MET A 2 -22.02 -33.68 -65.62
CA MET A 2 -21.98 -33.22 -64.23
C MET A 2 -22.45 -31.76 -64.15
N ALA A 3 -23.28 -31.45 -63.15
CA ALA A 3 -23.55 -30.11 -62.60
C ALA A 3 -23.84 -30.36 -61.10
N HIS A 4 -22.97 -30.09 -60.13
CA HIS A 4 -22.36 -28.85 -59.62
C HIS A 4 -23.37 -27.85 -59.05
N LEU A 5 -23.53 -27.82 -57.70
CA LEU A 5 -23.35 -26.66 -56.79
C LEU A 5 -23.80 -26.99 -55.32
N PRO A 6 -23.25 -26.31 -54.29
CA PRO A 6 -23.13 -26.78 -52.89
C PRO A 6 -24.24 -26.30 -51.92
N PRO A 7 -24.28 -26.81 -50.66
CA PRO A 7 -25.35 -26.54 -49.70
C PRO A 7 -25.22 -25.19 -48.96
N MET A 8 -26.37 -24.62 -48.59
CA MET A 8 -26.49 -23.43 -47.75
C MET A 8 -26.00 -23.72 -46.31
N GLN A 9 -24.97 -22.99 -45.88
CA GLN A 9 -24.62 -22.86 -44.46
C GLN A 9 -25.35 -21.65 -43.88
N SER A 10 -26.26 -21.91 -42.92
CA SER A 10 -26.86 -20.87 -42.09
C SER A 10 -25.93 -20.54 -40.93
N LEU A 11 -25.68 -19.24 -40.74
CA LEU A 11 -24.88 -18.66 -39.68
C LEU A 11 -25.37 -19.09 -38.28
N LEU A 12 -24.55 -19.87 -37.57
CA LEU A 12 -24.52 -19.83 -36.10
C LEU A 12 -23.41 -18.88 -35.69
N GLN A 13 -23.76 -17.59 -35.56
CA GLN A 13 -22.88 -16.59 -34.99
C GLN A 13 -22.86 -16.79 -33.46
N SER A 14 -21.79 -17.40 -32.99
CA SER A 14 -21.43 -17.51 -31.58
C SER A 14 -21.28 -16.12 -30.97
N THR A 15 -22.22 -15.70 -30.13
CA THR A 15 -22.03 -14.58 -29.21
C THR A 15 -21.23 -15.08 -28.01
N SER A 16 -19.91 -15.16 -28.19
CA SER A 16 -18.97 -15.31 -27.09
C SER A 16 -19.05 -14.07 -26.21
N ARG A 17 -19.79 -14.18 -25.10
CA ARG A 17 -19.77 -13.21 -24.00
C ARG A 17 -18.33 -13.18 -23.47
N ARG A 18 -17.59 -12.13 -23.84
CA ARG A 18 -16.32 -11.76 -23.18
C ARG A 18 -16.62 -11.40 -21.72
N SER A 19 -16.45 -12.38 -20.84
CA SER A 19 -16.25 -12.13 -19.42
C SER A 19 -14.90 -11.44 -19.25
N ASN A 20 -14.91 -10.14 -18.94
CA ASN A 20 -13.72 -9.39 -18.55
C ASN A 20 -13.33 -9.78 -17.11
N SER A 21 -12.81 -11.00 -16.92
CA SER A 21 -12.23 -11.41 -15.64
C SER A 21 -10.76 -10.99 -15.60
N ILE A 22 -10.44 -10.13 -14.63
CA ILE A 22 -9.07 -9.66 -14.32
C ILE A 22 -8.16 -10.84 -13.89
N GLU A 23 -8.74 -12.00 -13.56
CA GLU A 23 -8.00 -13.21 -13.21
C GLU A 23 -7.07 -13.73 -14.32
N ALA A 24 -7.36 -13.44 -15.59
CA ALA A 24 -6.50 -13.84 -16.70
C ALA A 24 -5.14 -13.10 -16.73
N LEU A 25 -4.98 -12.01 -15.95
CA LEU A 25 -3.73 -11.24 -15.88
C LEU A 25 -2.78 -11.70 -14.76
N LEU A 26 -3.16 -12.70 -13.97
CA LEU A 26 -2.38 -13.19 -12.82
C LEU A 26 -1.83 -14.62 -13.00
N SER A 27 -1.91 -15.18 -14.21
CA SER A 27 -1.25 -16.47 -14.49
C SER A 27 0.27 -16.34 -14.36
N PRO A 28 0.96 -17.34 -13.76
CA PRO A 28 2.42 -17.37 -13.74
C PRO A 28 2.90 -17.55 -15.18
N MET A 29 3.58 -16.54 -15.73
CA MET A 29 4.33 -16.72 -16.97
C MET A 29 5.61 -17.48 -16.64
N GLU A 30 5.83 -18.57 -17.38
CA GLU A 30 7.04 -19.37 -17.37
C GLU A 30 8.23 -18.51 -17.83
N ASP A 31 9.38 -18.76 -17.22
CA ASP A 31 10.60 -17.96 -17.32
C ASP A 31 11.20 -18.01 -18.73
N ASP A 32 11.15 -16.88 -19.45
CA ASP A 32 12.01 -16.63 -20.61
C ASP A 32 13.18 -15.73 -20.19
N ASP A 33 14.37 -16.31 -20.36
CA ASP A 33 15.69 -15.79 -20.07
C ASP A 33 16.11 -14.64 -21.01
N ASP A 34 17.11 -13.88 -20.56
CA ASP A 34 17.90 -12.88 -21.31
C ASP A 34 17.28 -11.52 -21.68
N SER A 35 17.47 -10.52 -20.80
CA SER A 35 17.99 -9.22 -21.28
C SER A 35 18.49 -8.29 -20.17
N SER A 36 19.80 -8.04 -20.25
CA SER A 36 20.60 -7.06 -19.52
C SER A 36 19.99 -5.66 -19.45
N CYS A 37 19.73 -5.16 -18.25
CA CYS A 37 19.55 -3.73 -17.97
C CYS A 37 20.37 -3.34 -16.73
N SER A 38 21.65 -3.04 -16.99
CA SER A 38 22.49 -2.01 -16.36
C SER A 38 22.32 -1.77 -14.85
N GLU A 39 23.28 -2.31 -14.10
CA GLU A 39 23.80 -1.77 -12.85
C GLU A 39 24.22 -0.29 -13.03
N SER A 40 23.71 0.61 -12.18
CA SER A 40 24.51 1.73 -11.66
C SER A 40 23.77 2.45 -10.53
N CYS A 41 23.93 1.96 -9.30
CA CYS A 41 23.65 2.74 -8.08
C CYS A 41 24.79 2.53 -7.08
N ASN A 42 26.03 2.79 -7.50
CA ASN A 42 27.15 2.93 -6.58
C ASN A 42 27.99 4.14 -7.00
N ASN A 43 27.90 5.20 -6.22
CA ASN A 43 29.07 5.88 -5.69
C ASN A 43 28.67 6.73 -4.49
N GLY A 44 29.30 6.44 -3.35
CA GLY A 44 29.13 7.18 -2.12
C GLY A 44 29.82 8.54 -2.17
N VAL A 45 29.23 9.49 -1.43
CA VAL A 45 29.96 10.63 -0.87
C VAL A 45 29.49 10.78 0.57
N LEU A 46 30.45 10.65 1.48
CA LEU A 46 30.36 10.95 2.91
C LEU A 46 30.34 12.47 3.09
N THR A 47 29.23 13.00 3.58
CA THR A 47 29.19 14.27 4.36
C THR A 47 27.96 14.28 5.28
N SER A 48 28.17 14.05 6.58
CA SER A 48 27.40 14.70 7.65
C SER A 48 28.00 16.09 7.91
N PRO A 49 27.32 17.06 8.55
CA PRO A 49 26.17 16.91 9.46
C PRO A 49 25.00 17.89 9.21
N GLU A 50 23.80 17.57 9.68
CA GLU A 50 22.94 18.51 10.40
C GLU A 50 21.73 17.78 11.00
N ALA A 51 21.35 18.21 12.21
CA ALA A 51 20.31 17.60 13.01
C ALA A 51 18.93 17.97 12.45
N ASP A 52 18.32 17.05 11.69
CA ASP A 52 16.96 17.21 11.21
C ASP A 52 15.94 16.80 12.28
N THR A 53 15.27 17.81 12.82
CA THR A 53 13.94 17.74 13.44
C THR A 53 13.01 16.80 12.67
N PRO A 54 12.20 15.96 13.34
CA PRO A 54 11.34 15.01 12.64
C PRO A 54 10.29 15.75 11.78
N PRO A 55 10.05 15.32 10.53
CA PRO A 55 9.02 15.92 9.69
C PRO A 55 7.64 15.62 10.27
N THR A 56 6.92 16.68 10.64
CA THR A 56 5.51 16.63 10.99
C THR A 56 4.74 16.08 9.79
N SER A 57 4.29 14.83 9.89
CA SER A 57 3.42 14.24 8.88
C SER A 57 2.15 15.10 8.75
N PRO A 58 1.72 15.47 7.53
CA PRO A 58 0.54 16.33 7.32
C PRO A 58 -0.80 15.61 7.59
N PHE A 59 -0.81 14.52 8.37
CA PHE A 59 -1.95 13.64 8.58
C PHE A 59 -2.60 13.75 9.98
N SER A 60 -2.49 14.91 10.64
CA SER A 60 -3.16 15.19 11.92
C SER A 60 -4.01 16.46 11.71
N ASN A 61 -5.29 16.62 12.06
CA ASN A 61 -6.27 15.86 12.82
C ASN A 61 -7.61 16.61 12.59
N ALA A 62 -8.72 15.96 12.21
CA ALA A 62 -10.03 16.62 12.24
C ALA A 62 -11.19 15.60 12.39
N HIS A 63 -11.86 15.71 13.55
CA HIS A 63 -13.19 15.19 13.97
C HIS A 63 -13.21 14.08 15.04
N GLY A 64 -13.75 14.47 16.20
CA GLY A 64 -14.37 13.60 17.22
C GLY A 64 -13.43 13.05 18.30
N ARG A 65 -13.26 13.78 19.43
CA ARG A 65 -12.42 13.38 20.59
C ARG A 65 -11.06 12.80 20.18
N SER A 66 -10.13 13.68 19.81
CA SER A 66 -8.75 13.35 19.46
C SER A 66 -8.11 12.41 20.50
N SER A 67 -8.11 11.11 20.25
CA SER A 67 -7.16 10.19 20.87
C SER A 67 -5.78 10.60 20.37
N LYS A 68 -5.09 11.43 21.15
CA LYS A 68 -3.83 12.07 20.76
C LYS A 68 -2.84 10.97 20.36
N ALA A 69 -2.39 11.04 19.11
CA ALA A 69 -1.21 10.37 18.63
C ALA A 69 -0.02 10.71 19.53
N ILE A 70 0.63 9.71 20.13
CA ILE A 70 1.77 9.92 21.02
C ILE A 70 2.94 9.02 20.58
N MET A 71 4.15 9.53 20.71
CA MET A 71 5.36 8.75 20.46
C MET A 71 5.66 7.87 21.67
N ALA A 72 5.80 6.57 21.44
CA ALA A 72 6.19 5.62 22.46
C ALA A 72 7.47 4.88 22.06
N ARG A 73 8.35 4.67 23.05
CA ARG A 73 9.57 3.87 22.91
C ARG A 73 9.25 2.42 23.23
N LEU A 74 9.56 1.53 22.31
CA LEU A 74 9.46 0.08 22.49
C LEU A 74 10.67 -0.49 23.22
N LYS A 75 10.53 -1.69 23.78
CA LYS A 75 11.63 -2.49 24.36
C LYS A 75 12.79 -2.72 23.41
N THR A 76 12.52 -2.75 22.10
CA THR A 76 13.52 -2.87 21.04
C THR A 76 14.36 -1.60 20.84
N GLY A 77 14.02 -0.50 21.50
CA GLY A 77 14.61 0.81 21.27
C GLY A 77 13.96 1.61 20.15
N GLN A 78 13.04 1.01 19.37
CA GLN A 78 12.31 1.69 18.30
C GLN A 78 11.28 2.69 18.87
N ASP A 79 11.22 3.89 18.30
CA ASP A 79 10.15 4.85 18.57
C ASP A 79 9.00 4.63 17.58
N VAL A 80 7.77 4.52 18.08
CA VAL A 80 6.56 4.30 17.27
C VAL A 80 5.44 5.26 17.66
N CYS A 81 4.56 5.56 16.71
CA CYS A 81 3.34 6.30 16.98
C CYS A 81 2.26 5.35 17.50
N VAL A 82 1.66 5.70 18.63
CA VAL A 82 0.57 4.95 19.25
C VAL A 82 -0.58 5.88 19.63
N VAL A 83 -1.76 5.30 19.70
CA VAL A 83 -2.96 5.94 20.22
C VAL A 83 -3.16 5.47 21.64
N ILE A 84 -3.32 6.41 22.58
CA ILE A 84 -3.61 6.09 23.97
C ILE A 84 -5.09 6.30 24.24
N ASN A 85 -5.74 5.28 24.79
CA ASN A 85 -7.11 5.31 25.24
C ASN A 85 -7.17 4.87 26.72
N ASN A 86 -7.78 5.69 27.57
CA ASN A 86 -7.90 5.43 29.02
C ASN A 86 -6.57 5.05 29.71
N GLY A 87 -5.46 5.69 29.34
CA GLY A 87 -4.13 5.44 29.93
C GLY A 87 -3.43 4.17 29.42
N THR A 88 -4.02 3.47 28.45
CA THR A 88 -3.45 2.27 27.82
C THR A 88 -3.28 2.49 26.33
N VAL A 89 -2.24 1.92 25.72
CA VAL A 89 -2.10 1.89 24.26
C VAL A 89 -3.24 1.08 23.64
N ASP A 90 -4.01 1.73 22.77
CA ASP A 90 -4.98 1.10 21.90
C ASP A 90 -4.29 0.68 20.60
N TRP A 91 -3.81 -0.57 20.58
CA TRP A 91 -3.10 -1.13 19.44
C TRP A 91 -3.96 -1.20 18.19
N TRP A 92 -5.27 -1.43 18.34
CA TRP A 92 -6.18 -1.53 17.20
C TRP A 92 -6.40 -0.17 16.55
N THR A 93 -6.69 0.85 17.35
CA THR A 93 -6.82 2.22 16.85
C THR A 93 -5.48 2.73 16.30
N SER A 94 -4.35 2.34 16.92
CA SER A 94 -3.02 2.63 16.38
C SER A 94 -2.80 2.00 15.00
N TYR A 95 -3.20 0.73 14.81
CA TYR A 95 -3.15 0.06 13.52
C TYR A 95 -4.00 0.79 12.49
N MET A 96 -5.24 1.16 12.82
CA MET A 96 -6.12 1.84 11.88
C MET A 96 -5.64 3.23 11.47
N ASN A 97 -4.99 3.96 12.38
CA ASN A 97 -4.45 5.29 12.10
C ASN A 97 -3.15 5.23 11.28
N TYR A 98 -2.22 4.36 11.65
CA TYR A 98 -0.87 4.34 11.08
C TYR A 98 -0.65 3.24 10.03
N GLY A 99 -1.41 2.14 10.07
CA GLY A 99 -1.21 1.00 9.19
C GLY A 99 0.23 0.51 9.27
N PHE A 100 0.92 0.50 8.14
CA PHE A 100 2.31 0.04 8.01
C PHE A 100 3.31 1.18 7.76
N ASP A 101 2.97 2.40 8.17
CA ASP A 101 3.88 3.54 8.08
C ASP A 101 5.19 3.28 8.86
N SER A 102 6.26 4.02 8.55
CA SER A 102 7.59 3.80 9.12
C SER A 102 7.63 3.84 10.65
N ASN A 103 6.74 4.63 11.25
CA ASN A 103 6.63 4.80 12.69
C ASN A 103 5.59 3.87 13.32
N SER A 104 5.10 2.86 12.59
CA SER A 104 4.14 1.87 13.07
C SER A 104 4.85 0.59 13.48
N ILE A 105 4.48 0.04 14.64
CA ILE A 105 4.96 -1.30 15.04
C ILE A 105 4.51 -2.40 14.08
N PHE A 106 3.36 -2.22 13.43
CA PHE A 106 2.79 -3.19 12.50
C PHE A 106 3.66 -3.39 11.26
N ARG A 107 4.46 -2.39 10.87
CA ARG A 107 5.47 -2.54 9.80
C ARG A 107 6.53 -3.60 10.15
N THR A 108 6.81 -3.79 11.44
CA THR A 108 7.85 -4.72 11.93
C THR A 108 7.28 -6.09 12.26
N ILE A 109 6.13 -6.15 12.95
CA ILE A 109 5.61 -7.43 13.47
C ILE A 109 4.80 -8.21 12.45
N VAL A 110 4.17 -7.54 11.48
CA VAL A 110 3.39 -8.20 10.43
C VAL A 110 4.33 -8.60 9.31
N PRO A 111 4.29 -9.85 8.80
CA PRO A 111 5.07 -10.24 7.64
C PRO A 111 4.68 -9.44 6.39
N THR A 112 5.67 -9.04 5.58
CA THR A 112 5.40 -8.39 4.30
C THR A 112 4.73 -9.36 3.34
N ARG A 113 3.65 -8.91 2.68
CA ARG A 113 2.90 -9.77 1.77
C ARG A 113 3.68 -10.05 0.48
N PRO A 114 3.77 -11.33 0.04
CA PRO A 114 4.61 -11.73 -1.06
C PRO A 114 4.13 -11.18 -2.40
N THR A 115 5.02 -11.21 -3.39
CA THR A 115 4.74 -10.71 -4.75
C THR A 115 3.61 -11.48 -5.45
N THR A 116 3.36 -12.73 -5.05
CA THR A 116 2.35 -13.63 -5.61
C THR A 116 0.94 -13.40 -5.05
N THR A 117 0.77 -12.58 -4.01
CA THR A 117 -0.55 -12.30 -3.45
C THR A 117 -1.42 -11.56 -4.46
N SER A 118 -2.59 -12.13 -4.76
CA SER A 118 -3.60 -11.53 -5.63
C SER A 118 -4.01 -10.14 -5.14
N TRP A 119 -4.29 -9.23 -6.07
CA TRP A 119 -4.77 -7.90 -5.75
C TRP A 119 -6.25 -7.95 -5.34
N THR A 120 -6.56 -7.42 -4.17
CA THR A 120 -7.94 -7.15 -3.74
C THR A 120 -8.41 -5.79 -4.29
N GLN A 121 -9.72 -5.61 -4.43
CA GLN A 121 -10.26 -4.34 -4.92
C GLN A 121 -9.91 -3.17 -4.00
N GLN A 122 -9.86 -3.39 -2.69
CA GLN A 122 -9.51 -2.36 -1.70
C GLN A 122 -8.05 -1.94 -1.85
N GLU A 123 -7.13 -2.87 -2.10
CA GLU A 123 -5.74 -2.53 -2.42
C GLU A 123 -5.64 -1.73 -3.71
N LEU A 124 -6.34 -2.16 -4.77
CA LEU A 124 -6.32 -1.47 -6.06
C LEU A 124 -6.82 -0.03 -5.93
N ASN A 125 -7.94 0.17 -5.24
CA ASN A 125 -8.49 1.49 -4.97
C ASN A 125 -7.48 2.36 -4.20
N TYR A 126 -6.82 1.79 -3.18
CA TYR A 126 -5.86 2.52 -2.38
C TYR A 126 -4.59 2.88 -3.16
N VAL A 127 -4.03 1.96 -3.96
CA VAL A 127 -2.89 2.23 -4.86
C VAL A 127 -3.20 3.38 -5.80
N GLN A 128 -4.36 3.32 -6.47
CA GLN A 128 -4.76 4.35 -7.43
C GLN A 128 -4.97 5.70 -6.76
N ALA A 129 -5.55 5.74 -5.55
CA ALA A 129 -5.68 6.97 -4.79
C ALA A 129 -4.31 7.56 -4.40
N ILE A 130 -3.34 6.73 -4.00
CA ILE A 130 -1.97 7.20 -3.72
C ILE A 130 -1.34 7.75 -5.01
N GLN A 131 -1.42 7.04 -6.14
CA GLN A 131 -0.89 7.51 -7.42
C GLN A 131 -1.48 8.86 -7.82
N ARG A 132 -2.80 9.04 -7.66
CA ARG A 132 -3.49 10.29 -7.94
C ARG A 132 -2.99 11.41 -7.04
N CYS A 133 -2.90 11.18 -5.74
CA CYS A 133 -2.40 12.17 -4.79
C CYS A 133 -0.94 12.58 -5.05
N ILE A 134 -0.10 11.65 -5.52
CA ILE A 134 1.28 11.96 -5.93
C ILE A 134 1.28 12.82 -7.19
N LYS A 135 0.49 12.43 -8.20
CA LYS A 135 0.38 13.13 -9.48
C LYS A 135 -0.13 14.57 -9.31
N ASP A 136 -1.13 14.74 -8.46
CA ASP A 136 -1.80 16.03 -8.20
C ASP A 136 -1.07 16.84 -7.11
N ASN A 137 0.14 16.43 -6.69
CA ASN A 137 1.00 17.08 -5.70
C ASN A 137 0.43 17.23 -4.27
N HIS A 138 -0.55 16.39 -3.90
CA HIS A 138 -1.07 16.31 -2.53
C HIS A 138 -0.17 15.47 -1.60
N VAL A 139 0.59 14.53 -2.16
CA VAL A 139 1.50 13.64 -1.42
C VAL A 139 2.88 13.67 -2.05
N ARG A 140 3.89 14.00 -1.25
CA ARG A 140 5.29 14.02 -1.69
C ARG A 140 5.95 12.66 -1.47
N VAL A 141 6.60 12.14 -2.50
CA VAL A 141 7.52 11.00 -2.38
C VAL A 141 8.87 11.52 -1.86
N PRO A 142 9.46 10.94 -0.79
CA PRO A 142 10.76 11.33 -0.28
C PRO A 142 11.85 11.28 -1.35
N TYR A 143 12.81 12.20 -1.26
CA TYR A 143 13.92 12.27 -2.21
C TYR A 143 14.71 10.96 -2.24
N GLY A 144 15.18 10.56 -3.43
CA GLY A 144 15.92 9.31 -3.63
C GLY A 144 15.06 8.04 -3.61
N ARG A 145 13.74 8.15 -3.44
CA ARG A 145 12.84 6.98 -3.44
C ARG A 145 11.94 6.97 -4.68
N CYS A 146 11.75 5.79 -5.26
CA CYS A 146 10.80 5.62 -6.34
C CYS A 146 9.36 5.46 -5.82
N THR A 147 8.38 5.86 -6.64
CA THR A 147 6.94 5.74 -6.35
C THR A 147 6.54 4.31 -5.99
N ALA A 148 7.09 3.30 -6.67
CA ALA A 148 6.79 1.91 -6.38
C ALA A 148 7.18 1.51 -4.96
N ALA A 149 8.37 1.90 -4.50
CA ALA A 149 8.82 1.61 -3.12
C ALA A 149 7.96 2.35 -2.09
N PHE A 150 7.61 3.61 -2.37
CA PHE A 150 6.77 4.42 -1.49
C PHE A 150 5.36 3.85 -1.29
N ILE A 151 4.76 3.34 -2.37
CA ILE A 151 3.44 2.69 -2.34
C ILE A 151 3.54 1.31 -1.70
N ALA A 152 4.59 0.54 -1.99
CA ALA A 152 4.80 -0.80 -1.45
C ALA A 152 4.85 -0.82 0.08
N GLU A 153 5.48 0.17 0.70
CA GLU A 153 5.49 0.30 2.17
C GLU A 153 4.10 0.54 2.76
N ARG A 154 3.27 1.37 2.12
CA ARG A 154 1.90 1.66 2.60
C ARG A 154 0.98 0.46 2.52
N LEU A 155 1.19 -0.39 1.51
CA LEU A 155 0.44 -1.63 1.30
C LEU A 155 1.07 -2.83 2.00
N HIS A 156 2.22 -2.65 2.65
CA HIS A 156 3.00 -3.71 3.27
C HIS A 156 3.23 -4.90 2.34
N THR A 157 3.78 -4.61 1.17
CA THR A 157 4.08 -5.61 0.14
C THR A 157 5.42 -5.30 -0.53
N THR A 158 5.84 -6.16 -1.45
CA THR A 158 7.09 -6.01 -2.19
C THR A 158 7.03 -4.87 -3.21
N ARG A 159 8.16 -4.19 -3.42
CA ARG A 159 8.31 -3.15 -4.44
C ARG A 159 7.99 -3.70 -5.83
N GLU A 160 8.40 -4.93 -6.10
CA GLU A 160 8.27 -5.63 -7.37
C GLU A 160 6.79 -5.82 -7.73
N ARG A 161 5.94 -6.19 -6.77
CA ARG A 161 4.49 -6.35 -6.97
C ARG A 161 3.86 -5.03 -7.43
N VAL A 162 4.20 -3.94 -6.74
CA VAL A 162 3.71 -2.61 -7.09
C VAL A 162 4.27 -2.15 -8.43
N HIS A 163 5.57 -2.34 -8.68
CA HIS A 163 6.21 -1.94 -9.93
C HIS A 163 5.58 -2.59 -11.16
N ARG A 164 5.26 -3.90 -11.09
CA ARG A 164 4.53 -4.58 -12.17
C ARG A 164 3.14 -3.97 -12.38
N TYR A 165 2.41 -3.70 -11.30
CA TYR A 165 1.11 -3.06 -11.38
C TYR A 165 1.18 -1.68 -12.06
N LEU A 166 2.10 -0.83 -11.62
CA LEU A 166 2.26 0.53 -12.16
C LEU A 166 2.69 0.56 -13.63
N LYS A 167 3.36 -0.49 -14.12
CA LYS A 167 3.71 -0.63 -15.54
C LYS A 167 2.52 -0.99 -16.42
N LEU A 168 1.58 -1.78 -15.88
CA LEU A 168 0.45 -2.33 -16.64
C LEU A 168 -0.80 -1.44 -16.57
N VAL A 169 -0.96 -0.71 -15.47
CA VAL A 169 -2.15 0.10 -15.23
C VAL A 169 -1.86 1.57 -15.55
N PRO A 170 -2.69 2.22 -16.40
CA PRO A 170 -2.53 3.62 -16.72
C PRO A 170 -2.67 4.48 -15.47
N TYR A 171 -1.97 5.61 -15.45
CA TYR A 171 -2.10 6.58 -14.36
C TYR A 171 -3.56 7.02 -14.21
N PRO A 172 -4.08 7.12 -12.97
CA PRO A 172 -5.43 7.61 -12.75
C PRO A 172 -5.58 9.04 -13.28
N SER A 173 -6.79 9.34 -13.77
CA SER A 173 -7.18 10.71 -14.10
C SER A 173 -7.02 11.59 -12.87
N SER A 174 -6.52 12.82 -13.11
CA SER A 174 -6.42 13.83 -12.06
C SER A 174 -7.81 14.20 -11.56
N LYS A 175 -7.90 14.57 -10.29
CA LYS A 175 -9.16 15.02 -9.70
C LYS A 175 -9.00 16.48 -9.30
N ASN A 176 -9.86 17.35 -9.83
CA ASN A 176 -9.90 18.76 -9.47
C ASN A 176 -10.60 18.91 -8.11
N CYS A 177 -9.91 18.52 -7.04
CA CYS A 177 -10.38 18.70 -5.67
C CYS A 177 -9.32 19.44 -4.85
N SER A 178 -9.74 19.95 -3.70
CA SER A 178 -8.81 20.53 -2.73
C SER A 178 -7.88 19.46 -2.17
N SER A 179 -6.73 19.89 -1.63
CA SER A 179 -5.80 18.96 -0.98
C SER A 179 -6.45 18.23 0.19
N ASP A 180 -7.30 18.90 0.96
CA ASP A 180 -7.96 18.29 2.12
C ASP A 180 -8.94 17.19 1.71
N GLU A 181 -9.73 17.41 0.66
CA GLU A 181 -10.64 16.40 0.11
C GLU A 181 -9.89 15.19 -0.44
N ALA A 182 -8.80 15.43 -1.18
CA ALA A 182 -7.96 14.34 -1.72
C ALA A 182 -7.35 13.50 -0.60
N LEU A 183 -6.83 14.16 0.45
CA LEU A 183 -6.24 13.48 1.61
C LEU A 183 -7.29 12.77 2.46
N GLN A 184 -8.52 13.29 2.52
CA GLN A 184 -9.62 12.63 3.21
C GLN A 184 -10.07 11.35 2.50
N GLU A 185 -10.27 11.39 1.17
CA GLU A 185 -10.54 10.19 0.36
C GLU A 185 -9.41 9.15 0.53
N LEU A 186 -8.15 9.60 0.51
CA LEU A 186 -7.00 8.73 0.71
C LEU A 186 -7.02 8.05 2.09
N LYS A 187 -7.41 8.76 3.14
CA LYS A 187 -7.55 8.20 4.50
C LYS A 187 -8.67 7.16 4.56
N GLU A 188 -9.81 7.43 3.95
CA GLU A 188 -10.93 6.48 3.92
C GLU A 188 -10.56 5.19 3.19
N LEU A 189 -9.91 5.31 2.03
CA LEU A 189 -9.41 4.15 1.28
C LEU A 189 -8.31 3.39 2.03
N LYS A 190 -7.45 4.10 2.78
CA LYS A 190 -6.49 3.46 3.70
C LYS A 190 -7.22 2.60 4.72
N VAL A 191 -8.23 3.15 5.41
CA VAL A 191 -9.00 2.42 6.45
C VAL A 191 -9.70 1.20 5.85
N LEU A 192 -10.33 1.33 4.68
CA LEU A 192 -10.98 0.20 4.00
C LEU A 192 -9.97 -0.89 3.65
N PHE A 193 -8.80 -0.52 3.12
CA PHE A 193 -7.71 -1.47 2.86
C PHE A 193 -7.24 -2.16 4.15
N LEU A 194 -6.90 -1.40 5.19
CA LEU A 194 -6.40 -1.95 6.46
C LEU A 194 -7.41 -2.90 7.12
N SER A 195 -8.71 -2.62 6.98
CA SER A 195 -9.79 -3.48 7.46
C SER A 195 -9.79 -4.86 6.81
N THR A 196 -9.36 -4.98 5.54
CA THR A 196 -9.24 -6.30 4.88
C THR A 196 -8.18 -7.20 5.52
N LEU A 197 -7.21 -6.61 6.23
CA LEU A 197 -6.11 -7.33 6.88
C LEU A 197 -6.35 -7.53 8.38
N GLN A 198 -7.53 -7.16 8.88
CA GLN A 198 -7.87 -7.22 10.31
C GLN A 198 -7.56 -8.58 10.92
N SER A 199 -8.05 -9.66 10.30
CA SER A 199 -7.89 -11.02 10.85
C SER A 199 -6.42 -11.43 10.94
N GLU A 200 -5.62 -11.09 9.93
CA GLU A 200 -4.19 -11.40 9.88
C GLU A 200 -3.44 -10.62 10.97
N VAL A 201 -3.71 -9.31 11.09
CA VAL A 201 -3.07 -8.44 12.07
C VAL A 201 -3.42 -8.85 13.50
N VAL A 202 -4.70 -9.17 13.78
CA VAL A 202 -5.11 -9.69 15.09
C VAL A 202 -4.42 -11.02 15.40
N GLY A 203 -4.29 -11.91 14.42
CA GLY A 203 -3.55 -13.17 14.58
C GLY A 203 -2.08 -12.94 14.95
N VAL A 204 -1.41 -12.01 14.26
CA VAL A 204 -0.02 -11.62 14.57
C VAL A 204 0.08 -11.01 15.97
N MET A 205 -0.82 -10.09 16.34
CA MET A 205 -0.84 -9.46 17.66
C MET A 205 -0.93 -10.50 18.77
N GLN A 206 -1.78 -11.52 18.60
CA GLN A 206 -1.92 -12.62 19.56
C GLN A 206 -0.66 -13.51 19.59
N ALA A 207 -0.11 -13.85 18.43
CA ALA A 207 1.08 -14.69 18.32
C ALA A 207 2.30 -14.06 19.00
N VAL A 208 2.52 -12.76 18.82
CA VAL A 208 3.64 -12.04 19.46
C VAL A 208 3.32 -11.54 20.87
N ARG A 209 2.07 -11.72 21.34
CA ARG A 209 1.57 -11.19 22.62
C ARG A 209 1.80 -9.68 22.72
N LEU A 210 1.32 -8.94 21.72
CA LEU A 210 1.40 -7.48 21.72
C LEU A 210 0.50 -6.90 22.81
N ASP A 211 1.11 -6.36 23.86
CA ASP A 211 0.44 -5.77 25.01
C ASP A 211 1.17 -4.51 25.52
N GLN A 212 0.70 -3.91 26.62
CA GLN A 212 1.31 -2.70 27.20
C GLN A 212 2.77 -2.89 27.59
N SER A 213 3.20 -4.12 27.88
CA SER A 213 4.56 -4.38 28.32
C SER A 213 5.59 -4.11 27.20
N TRP A 214 5.16 -3.97 25.95
CA TRP A 214 6.04 -3.60 24.85
C TRP A 214 6.56 -2.16 24.94
N ILE A 215 5.84 -1.31 25.67
CA ILE A 215 6.13 0.11 25.82
C ILE A 215 7.04 0.30 27.03
N VAL A 216 8.16 1.00 26.82
CA VAL A 216 9.12 1.37 27.87
C VAL A 216 8.89 2.81 28.33
N ALA A 217 8.56 3.71 27.40
CA ALA A 217 8.34 5.11 27.71
C ALA A 217 7.34 5.74 26.73
N ILE A 218 6.63 6.76 27.18
CA ILE A 218 5.70 7.57 26.39
C ILE A 218 6.22 9.01 26.42
N LYS A 219 6.41 9.62 25.25
CA LYS A 219 6.90 10.99 25.09
C LYS A 219 5.69 11.92 24.88
N TYR A 220 5.33 12.70 25.90
CA TYR A 220 4.14 13.58 25.90
C TYR A 220 4.31 14.90 25.15
#